data_AF-A0A7W0LZE0-F1
#
_entry.id   AF-A0A7W0LZE0-F1
#
_cell.length_a   1.000
_cell.length_b   1.000
_cell.length_c   1.000
_cell.angle_alpha   90.00
_cell.angle_beta   90.00
_cell.angle_gamma   90.00
#
_symmetry.space_group_name_H-M   'P 1'
#
loop_
_entity.id
_entity.type
_entity.pdbx_description
1 polymer ?
#
loop_
_entity_poly.entity_id
_entity_poly.type
_entity_poly.pdbx_seq_one_letter_code
_entity_poly.pdbx_strand_id
1 'polypeptide(L)'
;GDVLGPALQTSTRATGSIDILSIVVQMIQMGDEGHNRNRAGTLMLLKEWLPSLITSGLASSDVSDVVSFVSGNDHFFLNLVMPACKLMTRAGNGVAGSTVVTTMARNGTDFGIQVSGCGEQWFTGPAQLADGLYLGSYGPADANPDIGDSAITETAGIGGFAMATAPAIVRFVGGTVPDAIATTRRMYDICVGENPRWALPIMDFRGTPTGIDATTVLRTGSLPQINTGMAGKVAGLGQIGAGLVTPPMECFVAAIDALAAAAPR
;
A
#
# COMPACT_ATOMS: atom_id res chain seq x y z
N GLY A 1 12.79 21.23 -5.64
CA GLY A 1 12.58 21.26 -4.18
C GLY A 1 12.19 22.64 -3.69
N ASP A 2 12.69 23.70 -4.34
CA ASP A 2 12.73 25.05 -3.78
C ASP A 2 11.36 25.77 -3.72
N VAL A 3 10.38 25.32 -4.51
CA VAL A 3 9.01 25.86 -4.49
C VAL A 3 8.06 24.95 -3.72
N LEU A 4 7.93 23.69 -4.15
CA LEU A 4 6.96 22.73 -3.58
C LEU A 4 7.14 22.52 -2.07
N GLY A 5 8.37 22.25 -1.61
CA GLY A 5 8.63 21.93 -0.21
C GLY A 5 8.24 23.07 0.74
N PRO A 6 8.78 24.30 0.55
CA PRO A 6 8.41 25.46 1.36
C PRO A 6 6.91 25.83 1.28
N ALA A 7 6.29 25.72 0.10
CA ALA A 7 4.86 25.99 -0.05
C ALA A 7 3.98 25.00 0.74
N LEU A 8 4.26 23.69 0.63
CA LEU A 8 3.54 22.68 1.40
C LEU A 8 3.80 22.79 2.90
N GLN A 9 5.03 23.15 3.32
CA GLN A 9 5.34 23.43 4.71
C GLN A 9 4.50 24.59 5.25
N THR A 10 4.44 25.69 4.49
CA THR A 10 3.66 26.89 4.85
C THR A 10 2.18 26.54 4.97
N SER A 11 1.65 25.85 3.95
CA SER A 11 0.24 25.44 3.90
C SER A 11 -0.12 24.50 5.05
N THR A 12 0.71 23.49 5.32
CA THR A 12 0.48 22.53 6.40
C THR A 12 0.51 23.19 7.79
N ARG A 13 1.44 24.13 8.04
CA ARG A 13 1.50 24.86 9.31
C ARG A 13 0.29 25.78 9.52
N ALA A 14 -0.22 26.39 8.44
CA ALA A 14 -1.39 27.24 8.49
C ALA A 14 -2.70 26.44 8.64
N THR A 15 -2.80 25.29 7.98
CA THR A 15 -3.96 24.38 8.06
C THR A 15 -4.07 23.72 9.43
N GLY A 16 -2.93 23.36 10.04
CA GLY A 16 -2.87 22.55 11.24
C GLY A 16 -2.90 21.05 10.94
N SER A 17 -3.29 20.24 11.92
CA SER A 17 -3.34 18.78 11.77
C SER A 17 -4.43 18.36 10.78
N ILE A 18 -4.07 17.53 9.80
CA ILE A 18 -4.99 16.92 8.83
C ILE A 18 -5.20 15.45 9.22
N ASP A 19 -6.46 15.02 9.31
CA ASP A 19 -6.80 13.62 9.58
C ASP A 19 -6.65 12.77 8.31
N ILE A 20 -5.45 12.20 8.14
CA ILE A 20 -5.12 11.35 7.00
C ILE A 20 -5.99 10.09 6.97
N LEU A 21 -6.32 9.48 8.12
CA LEU A 21 -7.14 8.28 8.14
C LEU A 21 -8.55 8.57 7.61
N SER A 22 -9.13 9.71 7.97
CA SER A 22 -10.44 10.13 7.44
C SER A 22 -10.44 10.34 5.93
N ILE A 23 -9.33 10.78 5.34
CA ILE A 23 -9.17 10.86 3.88
C ILE A 23 -9.09 9.44 3.28
N VAL A 24 -8.31 8.54 3.89
CA VAL A 24 -8.20 7.14 3.42
C VAL A 24 -9.56 6.43 3.45
N VAL A 25 -10.38 6.65 4.48
CA VAL A 25 -11.74 6.07 4.57
C VAL A 25 -12.59 6.48 3.37
N GLN A 26 -12.53 7.76 2.99
CA GLN A 26 -13.35 8.31 1.93
C GLN A 26 -12.83 7.92 0.54
N MET A 27 -11.51 7.96 0.32
CA MET A 27 -10.94 7.62 -0.99
C MET A 27 -11.24 6.16 -1.38
N ILE A 28 -11.25 5.24 -0.41
CA ILE A 28 -11.63 3.83 -0.64
C ILE A 28 -13.05 3.73 -1.20
N GLN A 29 -13.97 4.55 -0.68
CA GLN A 29 -15.36 4.61 -1.15
C GLN A 29 -15.52 5.40 -2.46
N MET A 30 -14.47 6.09 -2.91
CA MET A 30 -14.42 6.88 -4.14
C MET A 30 -13.64 6.19 -5.28
N GLY A 31 -13.37 4.89 -5.11
CA GLY A 31 -12.74 4.07 -6.15
C GLY A 31 -11.22 4.09 -6.17
N ASP A 32 -10.58 4.57 -5.10
CA ASP A 32 -9.16 4.38 -4.84
C ASP A 32 -8.94 3.11 -3.99
N GLU A 33 -7.74 2.54 -4.01
CA GLU A 33 -7.39 1.40 -3.14
C GLU A 33 -6.22 1.69 -2.20
N GLY A 34 -5.51 2.81 -2.39
CA GLY A 34 -4.50 3.28 -1.44
C GLY A 34 -3.07 2.84 -1.72
N HIS A 35 -2.81 2.14 -2.83
CA HIS A 35 -1.49 1.75 -3.28
C HIS A 35 -1.19 2.29 -4.70
N ASN A 36 -1.78 1.72 -5.75
CA ASN A 36 -1.58 2.14 -7.14
C ASN A 36 -2.54 3.24 -7.61
N ARG A 37 -3.66 3.45 -6.91
CA ARG A 37 -4.63 4.49 -7.24
C ARG A 37 -4.95 5.29 -5.98
N ASN A 38 -4.52 6.55 -6.00
CA ASN A 38 -4.70 7.50 -4.90
C ASN A 38 -5.25 8.86 -5.37
N ARG A 39 -6.02 8.86 -6.46
CA ARG A 39 -6.48 10.09 -7.12
C ARG A 39 -7.49 10.86 -6.28
N ALA A 40 -8.49 10.19 -5.71
CA ALA A 40 -9.44 10.82 -4.80
C ALA A 40 -8.71 11.33 -3.54
N GLY A 41 -7.84 10.52 -2.94
CA GLY A 41 -7.05 10.93 -1.77
C GLY A 41 -6.17 12.16 -2.03
N THR A 42 -5.53 12.21 -3.20
CA THR A 42 -4.69 13.34 -3.63
C THR A 42 -5.50 14.64 -3.76
N LEU A 43 -6.67 14.59 -4.40
CA LEU A 43 -7.54 15.76 -4.55
C LEU A 43 -8.17 16.20 -3.22
N MET A 44 -8.49 15.25 -2.33
CA MET A 44 -8.97 15.57 -0.98
C MET A 44 -7.90 16.24 -0.13
N LEU A 45 -6.65 15.77 -0.16
CA LEU A 45 -5.55 16.44 0.53
C LEU A 45 -5.31 17.86 -0.03
N LEU A 46 -5.34 17.99 -1.35
CA LEU A 46 -5.17 19.28 -2.01
C LEU A 46 -6.27 20.27 -1.59
N LYS A 47 -7.52 19.79 -1.44
CA LYS A 47 -8.64 20.59 -0.93
C LYS A 47 -8.36 21.18 0.46
N GLU A 48 -7.71 20.44 1.35
CA GLU A 48 -7.33 20.94 2.69
C GLU A 48 -6.27 22.05 2.62
N TRP A 49 -5.31 21.95 1.68
CA TRP A 49 -4.22 22.91 1.54
C TRP A 49 -4.56 24.14 0.69
N LEU A 50 -5.54 24.07 -0.20
CA LEU A 50 -5.84 25.14 -1.15
C LEU A 50 -6.12 26.50 -0.47
N PRO A 51 -6.93 26.60 0.60
CA PRO A 51 -7.19 27.88 1.25
C PRO A 51 -5.91 28.57 1.74
N SER A 52 -5.04 27.84 2.44
CA SER A 52 -3.78 28.38 2.97
C SER A 52 -2.75 28.65 1.88
N LEU A 53 -2.72 27.87 0.80
CA LEU A 53 -1.87 28.18 -0.36
C LEU A 53 -2.29 29.49 -1.01
N ILE A 54 -3.59 29.72 -1.21
CA ILE A 54 -4.12 30.94 -1.83
C ILE A 54 -3.83 32.16 -0.96
N THR A 55 -3.92 32.05 0.37
CA THR A 55 -3.69 33.16 1.30
C THR A 55 -2.26 33.27 1.81
N SER A 56 -1.33 32.43 1.32
CA SER A 56 0.05 32.32 1.83
C SER A 56 0.93 33.54 1.55
N GLY A 57 0.53 34.39 0.59
CA GLY A 57 1.38 35.48 0.08
C GLY A 57 2.46 35.03 -0.91
N LEU A 58 2.49 33.74 -1.28
CA LEU A 58 3.32 33.23 -2.37
C LEU A 58 2.90 33.84 -3.71
N ALA A 59 3.83 33.87 -4.67
CA ALA A 59 3.49 34.27 -6.03
C ALA A 59 2.39 33.35 -6.59
N SER A 60 1.45 33.92 -7.34
CA SER A 60 0.36 33.13 -7.93
C SER A 60 0.84 32.04 -8.89
N SER A 61 1.98 32.26 -9.56
CA SER A 61 2.67 31.25 -10.36
C SER A 61 3.11 30.05 -9.51
N ASP A 62 3.69 30.31 -8.34
CA ASP A 62 4.20 29.25 -7.46
C ASP A 62 3.05 28.42 -6.88
N VAL A 63 1.95 29.08 -6.50
CA VAL A 63 0.73 28.38 -6.08
C VAL A 63 0.18 27.52 -7.22
N SER A 64 0.12 28.05 -8.43
CA SER A 64 -0.32 27.31 -9.62
C SER A 64 0.57 26.09 -9.90
N ASP A 65 1.89 26.24 -9.80
CA ASP A 65 2.85 25.15 -10.02
C ASP A 65 2.72 24.05 -8.96
N VAL A 66 2.53 24.43 -7.69
CA VAL A 66 2.27 23.47 -6.59
C VAL A 66 0.98 22.70 -6.83
N VAL A 67 -0.11 23.39 -7.14
CA VAL A 67 -1.42 22.78 -7.42
C VAL A 67 -1.32 21.85 -8.63
N SER A 68 -0.65 22.28 -9.70
CA SER A 68 -0.47 21.49 -10.92
C SER A 68 0.39 20.24 -10.67
N PHE A 69 1.45 20.37 -9.86
CA PHE A 69 2.30 19.24 -9.50
C PHE A 69 1.55 18.19 -8.67
N VAL A 70 0.83 18.62 -7.62
CA VAL A 70 0.08 17.71 -6.74
C VAL A 70 -1.07 17.05 -7.51
N SER A 71 -1.87 17.82 -8.24
CA SER A 71 -3.03 17.28 -8.99
C SER A 71 -2.65 16.47 -10.22
N GLY A 72 -1.47 16.70 -10.80
CA GLY A 72 -0.94 15.94 -11.94
C GLY A 72 -0.30 14.60 -11.54
N ASN A 73 -0.11 14.33 -10.25
CA ASN A 73 0.46 13.10 -9.74
C ASN A 73 -0.56 12.32 -8.91
N ASP A 74 -1.26 11.38 -9.55
CA ASP A 74 -2.26 10.52 -8.90
C ASP A 74 -1.68 9.62 -7.78
N HIS A 75 -0.35 9.53 -7.63
CA HIS A 75 0.33 8.83 -6.53
C HIS A 75 0.78 9.75 -5.40
N PHE A 76 0.54 11.07 -5.46
CA PHE A 76 1.07 12.01 -4.46
C PHE A 76 0.63 11.62 -3.04
N PHE A 77 -0.62 11.22 -2.86
CA PHE A 77 -1.17 10.84 -1.55
C PHE A 77 -0.64 9.51 -1.00
N LEU A 78 -0.09 8.61 -1.83
CA LEU A 78 0.53 7.36 -1.36
C LEU A 78 1.61 7.62 -0.31
N ASN A 79 2.35 8.72 -0.43
CA ASN A 79 3.37 9.14 0.52
C ASN A 79 2.82 9.38 1.94
N LEU A 80 1.52 9.62 2.08
CA LEU A 80 0.83 9.75 3.37
C LEU A 80 0.06 8.49 3.76
N VAL A 81 -0.44 7.73 2.78
CA VAL A 81 -1.08 6.44 3.03
C VAL A 81 -0.09 5.45 3.67
N MET A 82 1.12 5.34 3.13
CA MET A 82 2.15 4.43 3.65
C MET A 82 2.49 4.65 5.13
N PRO A 83 2.88 5.86 5.59
CA PRO A 83 3.16 6.09 7.00
C PRO A 83 1.90 5.96 7.88
N ALA A 84 0.71 6.30 7.40
CA ALA A 84 -0.53 6.05 8.14
C ALA A 84 -0.75 4.54 8.37
N CYS A 85 -0.56 3.73 7.32
CA CYS A 85 -0.60 2.26 7.40
C CYS A 85 0.48 1.73 8.35
N LYS A 86 1.72 2.23 8.25
CA LYS A 86 2.82 1.83 9.14
C LYS A 86 2.52 2.14 10.60
N LEU A 87 1.96 3.31 10.90
CA LEU A 87 1.57 3.67 12.27
C LEU A 87 0.49 2.71 12.80
N MET A 88 -0.50 2.36 11.97
CA MET A 88 -1.53 1.39 12.33
C MET A 88 -0.96 -0.01 12.60
N THR A 89 -0.16 -0.55 11.68
CA THR A 89 0.38 -1.91 11.85
C THR A 89 1.42 -2.00 12.96
N ARG A 90 2.19 -0.91 13.18
CA ARG A 90 3.11 -0.80 14.32
C ARG A 90 2.38 -0.83 15.66
N ALA A 91 1.19 -0.23 15.75
CA ALA A 91 0.37 -0.30 16.96
C ALA A 91 -0.13 -1.72 17.27
N GLY A 92 -0.21 -2.60 16.26
CA GLY A 92 -0.53 -4.03 16.42
C GLY A 92 0.68 -4.95 16.64
N ASN A 93 1.89 -4.40 16.75
CA ASN A 93 3.13 -5.17 16.91
C ASN A 93 3.47 -5.46 18.39
N GLY A 94 4.21 -6.53 18.64
CA GLY A 94 4.69 -6.87 19.98
C GLY A 94 3.70 -7.65 20.84
N VAL A 95 2.69 -8.28 20.23
CA VAL A 95 1.74 -9.15 20.93
C VAL A 95 2.34 -10.56 21.02
N ALA A 96 2.70 -10.99 22.22
CA ALA A 96 3.32 -12.30 22.44
C ALA A 96 2.48 -13.45 21.85
N GLY A 97 3.13 -14.33 21.09
CA GLY A 97 2.47 -15.47 20.41
C GLY A 97 1.60 -15.11 19.22
N SER A 98 1.45 -13.82 18.88
CA SER A 98 0.68 -13.41 17.70
C SER A 98 1.42 -13.72 16.40
N THR A 99 0.70 -14.31 15.46
CA THR A 99 1.18 -14.69 14.12
C THR A 99 0.82 -13.66 13.05
N VAL A 100 0.26 -12.52 13.47
CA VAL A 100 -0.15 -11.44 12.56
C VAL A 100 1.08 -10.74 11.98
N VAL A 101 1.15 -10.64 10.66
CA VAL A 101 2.16 -9.87 9.94
C VAL A 101 1.92 -8.37 10.16
N THR A 102 2.95 -7.65 10.59
CA THR A 102 2.91 -6.21 10.91
C THR A 102 3.73 -5.36 9.95
N THR A 103 4.61 -5.98 9.16
CA THR A 103 5.32 -5.33 8.07
C THR A 103 5.49 -6.30 6.91
N MET A 104 5.24 -5.82 5.69
CA MET A 104 5.77 -6.37 4.45
C MET A 104 6.54 -5.26 3.72
N ALA A 105 7.76 -5.54 3.27
CA ALA A 105 8.60 -4.58 2.55
C ALA A 105 9.59 -5.31 1.64
N ARG A 106 10.17 -4.60 0.67
CA ARG A 106 11.10 -5.17 -0.30
C ARG A 106 12.10 -4.15 -0.83
N ASN A 107 13.27 -4.59 -1.22
CA ASN A 107 14.38 -3.69 -1.60
C ASN A 107 14.88 -3.89 -3.05
N GLY A 108 14.16 -4.66 -3.88
CA GLY A 108 14.57 -5.02 -5.24
C GLY A 108 15.48 -6.25 -5.34
N THR A 109 15.85 -6.84 -4.21
CA THR A 109 16.61 -8.10 -4.11
C THR A 109 15.89 -9.07 -3.17
N ASP A 110 15.56 -8.60 -1.97
CA ASP A 110 14.91 -9.35 -0.90
C ASP A 110 13.50 -8.79 -0.64
N PHE A 111 12.60 -9.69 -0.29
CA PHE A 111 11.33 -9.41 0.36
C PHE A 111 11.46 -9.77 1.85
N GLY A 112 10.92 -8.95 2.73
CA GLY A 112 10.94 -9.17 4.17
C GLY A 112 9.56 -9.02 4.81
N ILE A 113 9.30 -9.84 5.83
CA ILE A 113 8.17 -9.65 6.74
C ILE A 113 8.61 -9.48 8.20
N GLN A 114 7.77 -8.82 8.98
CA GLN A 114 7.81 -8.84 10.45
C GLN A 114 6.47 -9.38 10.97
N VAL A 115 6.51 -10.17 12.04
CA VAL A 115 5.33 -10.77 12.68
C VAL A 115 5.25 -10.31 14.14
N SER A 116 4.03 -10.01 14.61
CA SER A 116 3.79 -9.34 15.89
C SER A 116 4.45 -10.02 17.09
N GLY A 117 4.38 -11.35 17.17
CA GLY A 117 5.01 -12.12 18.25
C GLY A 117 6.54 -12.21 18.18
N CYS A 118 7.17 -11.75 17.09
CA CYS A 118 8.62 -11.72 16.90
C CYS A 118 9.21 -10.30 17.02
N GLY A 119 8.41 -9.29 17.37
CA GLY A 119 8.90 -7.93 17.55
C GLY A 119 9.41 -7.29 16.25
N GLU A 120 10.70 -6.96 16.19
CA GLU A 120 11.32 -6.29 15.03
C GLU A 120 12.17 -7.23 14.16
N GLN A 121 12.19 -8.53 14.45
CA GLN A 121 12.93 -9.51 13.66
C GLN A 121 12.38 -9.60 12.23
N TRP A 122 13.29 -9.58 11.25
CA TRP A 122 12.97 -9.76 9.83
C TRP A 122 13.09 -11.22 9.41
N PHE A 123 12.14 -11.66 8.59
CA PHE A 123 12.16 -12.94 7.90
C PHE A 123 12.14 -12.67 6.40
N THR A 124 13.20 -13.08 5.71
CA THR A 124 13.47 -12.65 4.33
C THR A 124 13.54 -13.82 3.35
N GLY A 125 13.20 -13.53 2.10
CA GLY A 125 13.41 -14.39 0.95
C GLY A 125 13.57 -13.57 -0.33
N PRO A 126 13.75 -14.19 -1.50
CA PRO A 126 13.99 -13.44 -2.74
C PRO A 126 12.75 -12.62 -3.14
N ALA A 127 12.96 -11.34 -3.49
CA ALA A 127 11.93 -10.51 -4.09
C ALA A 127 11.48 -11.12 -5.43
N GLN A 128 10.18 -11.12 -5.66
CA GLN A 128 9.57 -11.72 -6.85
C GLN A 128 9.42 -10.69 -7.97
N LEU A 129 9.28 -11.16 -9.20
CA LEU A 129 8.84 -10.32 -10.31
C LEU A 129 7.31 -10.25 -10.30
N ALA A 130 6.77 -9.05 -10.45
CA ALA A 130 5.32 -8.87 -10.58
C ALA A 130 4.83 -9.35 -11.95
N ASP A 131 3.63 -9.94 -11.97
CA ASP A 131 2.94 -10.36 -13.19
C ASP A 131 1.81 -9.37 -13.53
N GLY A 132 1.75 -8.91 -14.77
CA GLY A 132 0.82 -7.85 -15.16
C GLY A 132 1.12 -7.20 -16.51
N LEU A 133 0.71 -5.94 -16.63
CA LEU A 133 0.78 -5.18 -17.89
C LEU A 133 2.06 -4.35 -17.97
N TYR A 134 2.74 -4.46 -19.10
CA TYR A 134 3.91 -3.65 -19.44
C TYR A 134 3.53 -2.46 -20.33
N LEU A 135 4.24 -1.34 -20.14
CA LEU A 135 4.04 -0.11 -20.89
C LEU A 135 4.85 -0.13 -22.20
N GLY A 136 4.22 0.25 -23.30
CA GLY A 136 4.89 0.41 -24.59
C GLY A 136 5.56 -0.87 -25.07
N SER A 137 6.88 -0.82 -25.25
CA SER A 137 7.69 -1.95 -25.74
C SER A 137 8.40 -2.75 -24.65
N TYR A 138 8.18 -2.43 -23.36
CA TYR A 138 8.81 -3.17 -22.26
C TYR A 138 8.20 -4.56 -22.10
N GLY A 139 8.96 -5.46 -21.48
CA GLY A 139 8.48 -6.78 -21.09
C GLY A 139 9.15 -7.32 -19.83
N PRO A 140 8.89 -8.60 -19.48
CA PRO A 140 9.43 -9.21 -18.26
C PRO A 140 10.94 -9.16 -18.13
N ALA A 141 11.67 -9.19 -19.25
CA ALA A 141 13.12 -9.11 -19.25
C ALA A 141 13.66 -7.75 -18.80
N ASP A 142 12.85 -6.69 -18.82
CA ASP A 142 13.22 -5.33 -18.43
C ASP A 142 12.93 -5.02 -16.96
N ALA A 143 12.16 -5.88 -16.28
CA ALA A 143 11.68 -5.65 -14.93
C ALA A 143 12.75 -5.90 -13.87
N ASN A 144 12.75 -5.02 -12.86
CA ASN A 144 13.42 -5.25 -11.59
C ASN A 144 12.53 -6.14 -10.69
N PRO A 145 13.10 -6.97 -9.80
CA PRO A 145 12.33 -7.57 -8.71
C PRO A 145 11.62 -6.49 -7.87
N ASP A 146 10.54 -6.87 -7.20
CA ASP A 146 9.67 -5.97 -6.46
C ASP A 146 10.45 -5.14 -5.42
N ILE A 147 10.13 -3.85 -5.33
CA ILE A 147 10.90 -2.85 -4.58
C ILE A 147 10.00 -1.80 -3.93
N GLY A 148 10.36 -1.40 -2.70
CA GLY A 148 9.75 -0.34 -1.91
C GLY A 148 9.12 -0.82 -0.61
N ASP A 149 8.61 0.12 0.18
CA ASP A 149 7.90 -0.16 1.43
C ASP A 149 6.37 -0.14 1.27
N SER A 150 5.88 0.11 0.05
CA SER A 150 4.44 0.29 -0.23
C SER A 150 3.57 -0.95 0.03
N ALA A 151 4.17 -2.14 0.13
CA ALA A 151 3.49 -3.36 0.61
C ALA A 151 2.95 -3.23 2.07
N ILE A 152 3.33 -2.17 2.79
CA ILE A 152 2.73 -1.79 4.06
C ILE A 152 1.23 -1.46 3.93
N THR A 153 0.78 -1.06 2.74
CA THR A 153 -0.64 -0.76 2.47
C THR A 153 -1.47 -2.03 2.52
N GLU A 154 -1.03 -3.11 1.87
CA GLU A 154 -1.64 -4.45 1.99
C GLU A 154 -1.53 -5.02 3.38
N THR A 155 -0.39 -4.77 4.07
CA THR A 155 -0.23 -5.19 5.47
C THR A 155 -1.31 -4.56 6.37
N ALA A 156 -1.73 -3.32 6.07
CA ALA A 156 -2.79 -2.61 6.77
C ALA A 156 -4.21 -2.93 6.24
N GLY A 157 -4.34 -3.86 5.29
CA GLY A 157 -5.62 -4.32 4.74
C GLY A 157 -6.18 -3.43 3.62
N ILE A 158 -5.38 -2.59 2.97
CA ILE A 158 -5.79 -1.83 1.78
C ILE A 158 -4.90 -2.23 0.59
N GLY A 159 -4.80 -1.42 -0.47
CA GLY A 159 -4.02 -1.79 -1.65
C GLY A 159 -4.66 -2.95 -2.41
N GLY A 160 -3.88 -3.99 -2.72
CA GLY A 160 -4.35 -5.27 -3.27
C GLY A 160 -5.51 -5.92 -2.49
N PHE A 161 -5.61 -5.65 -1.19
CA PHE A 161 -6.68 -6.20 -0.34
C PHE A 161 -8.01 -5.46 -0.54
N ALA A 162 -7.95 -4.18 -0.93
CA ALA A 162 -9.11 -3.35 -1.26
C ALA A 162 -9.37 -3.26 -2.78
N MET A 163 -8.69 -4.06 -3.60
CA MET A 163 -8.73 -3.97 -5.07
C MET A 163 -10.16 -4.04 -5.64
N ALA A 164 -11.08 -4.75 -4.99
CA ALA A 164 -12.49 -4.80 -5.37
C ALA A 164 -13.14 -3.41 -5.52
N THR A 165 -12.77 -2.44 -4.67
CA THR A 165 -13.35 -1.08 -4.70
C THR A 165 -12.78 -0.21 -5.82
N ALA A 166 -11.65 -0.59 -6.42
CA ALA A 166 -10.95 0.18 -7.44
C ALA A 166 -10.98 -0.49 -8.82
N PRO A 167 -12.16 -0.74 -9.43
CA PRO A 167 -12.27 -1.50 -10.69
C PRO A 167 -11.51 -0.86 -11.85
N ALA A 168 -11.23 0.44 -11.81
CA ALA A 168 -10.43 1.11 -12.82
C ALA A 168 -8.96 0.63 -12.84
N ILE A 169 -8.44 0.12 -11.72
CA ILE A 169 -7.05 -0.33 -11.61
C ILE A 169 -6.78 -1.57 -12.47
N VAL A 170 -7.78 -2.41 -12.76
CA VAL A 170 -7.57 -3.67 -13.53
C VAL A 170 -7.07 -3.41 -14.95
N ARG A 171 -7.34 -2.22 -15.50
CA ARG A 171 -6.77 -1.78 -16.79
C ARG A 171 -5.28 -1.44 -16.72
N PHE A 172 -4.77 -1.24 -15.51
CA PHE A 172 -3.39 -0.86 -15.23
C PHE A 172 -2.57 -2.04 -14.69
N VAL A 173 -3.10 -2.77 -13.71
CA VAL A 173 -2.40 -3.92 -13.11
C VAL A 173 -2.68 -5.25 -13.82
N GLY A 174 -3.62 -5.27 -14.77
CA GLY A 174 -4.06 -6.48 -15.45
C GLY A 174 -5.23 -7.20 -14.76
N GLY A 175 -5.84 -8.14 -15.49
CA GLY A 175 -7.01 -8.90 -15.05
C GLY A 175 -8.35 -8.22 -15.34
N THR A 176 -9.39 -8.70 -14.66
CA THR A 176 -10.78 -8.25 -14.83
C THR A 176 -11.38 -7.77 -13.50
N VAL A 177 -12.53 -7.08 -13.55
CA VAL A 177 -13.25 -6.67 -12.33
C VAL A 177 -13.63 -7.88 -11.45
N PRO A 178 -14.12 -9.00 -11.99
CA PRO A 178 -14.27 -10.24 -11.22
C PRO A 178 -12.98 -10.72 -10.53
N ASP A 179 -11.81 -10.59 -11.16
CA ASP A 179 -10.53 -10.98 -10.56
C ASP A 179 -10.15 -10.09 -9.38
N ALA A 180 -10.45 -8.79 -9.46
CA ALA A 180 -10.27 -7.85 -8.35
C ALA A 180 -11.15 -8.23 -7.14
N ILE A 181 -12.42 -8.55 -7.38
CA ILE A 181 -13.35 -9.02 -6.35
C ILE A 181 -12.87 -10.36 -5.75
N ALA A 182 -12.46 -11.30 -6.60
CA ALA A 182 -11.95 -12.59 -6.17
C ALA A 182 -10.65 -12.45 -5.35
N THR A 183 -9.79 -11.49 -5.69
CA THR A 183 -8.56 -11.19 -4.95
C THR A 183 -8.87 -10.68 -3.56
N THR A 184 -9.72 -9.66 -3.41
CA THR A 184 -10.18 -9.21 -2.08
C THR A 184 -10.84 -10.36 -1.29
N ARG A 185 -11.65 -11.22 -1.95
CA ARG A 185 -12.29 -12.37 -1.28
C ARG A 185 -11.27 -13.34 -0.69
N ARG A 186 -10.25 -13.74 -1.47
CA ARG A 186 -9.17 -14.63 -1.01
C ARG A 186 -8.40 -14.06 0.19
N MET A 187 -8.28 -12.73 0.28
CA MET A 187 -7.57 -12.12 1.40
C MET A 187 -8.32 -12.26 2.73
N TYR A 188 -9.66 -12.43 2.73
CA TYR A 188 -10.40 -12.78 3.95
C TYR A 188 -10.02 -14.17 4.47
N ASP A 189 -9.62 -15.10 3.59
CA ASP A 189 -9.28 -16.47 3.99
C ASP A 189 -7.97 -16.54 4.77
N ILE A 190 -7.11 -15.51 4.69
CA ILE A 190 -5.79 -15.44 5.34
C ILE A 190 -5.69 -14.34 6.39
N CYS A 191 -6.77 -13.61 6.66
CA CYS A 191 -6.80 -12.52 7.64
C CYS A 191 -7.58 -12.91 8.90
N VAL A 192 -7.17 -12.37 10.04
CA VAL A 192 -7.83 -12.62 11.33
C VAL A 192 -9.21 -11.95 11.46
N GLY A 193 -9.52 -10.96 10.64
CA GLY A 193 -10.82 -10.29 10.65
C GLY A 193 -11.01 -9.23 9.58
N GLU A 194 -12.10 -8.48 9.73
CA GLU A 194 -12.43 -7.33 8.88
C GLU A 194 -12.18 -6.02 9.63
N ASN A 195 -11.73 -4.98 8.93
CA ASN A 195 -11.65 -3.64 9.47
C ASN A 195 -12.81 -2.77 8.95
N PRO A 196 -13.84 -2.48 9.76
CA PRO A 196 -15.03 -1.73 9.32
C PRO A 196 -14.73 -0.26 8.99
N ARG A 197 -13.54 0.25 9.36
CA ARG A 197 -13.09 1.58 8.95
C ARG A 197 -12.90 1.65 7.42
N TRP A 198 -12.44 0.55 6.82
CA TRP A 198 -12.22 0.41 5.39
C TRP A 198 -13.42 -0.29 4.75
N ALA A 199 -14.57 0.37 4.72
CA ALA A 199 -15.77 -0.21 4.14
C ALA A 199 -15.67 -0.26 2.60
N LEU A 200 -16.01 -1.41 2.02
CA LEU A 200 -15.97 -1.65 0.57
C LEU A 200 -17.41 -1.64 0.00
N PRO A 201 -17.87 -0.55 -0.67
CA PRO A 201 -19.27 -0.43 -1.10
C PRO A 201 -19.74 -1.58 -2.01
N ILE A 202 -18.89 -2.04 -2.92
CA ILE A 202 -19.20 -3.14 -3.86
C ILE A 202 -19.30 -4.52 -3.19
N MET A 203 -18.85 -4.62 -1.94
CA MET A 203 -18.89 -5.83 -1.11
C MET A 203 -19.91 -5.65 0.03
N ASP A 204 -21.01 -4.94 -0.24
CA ASP A 204 -22.06 -4.62 0.74
C ASP A 204 -21.53 -3.93 2.01
N PHE A 205 -20.54 -3.04 1.83
CA PHE A 205 -19.88 -2.30 2.92
C PHE A 205 -19.17 -3.19 3.96
N ARG A 206 -18.82 -4.43 3.61
CA ARG A 206 -17.89 -5.24 4.41
C ARG A 206 -16.59 -4.49 4.65
N GLY A 207 -15.99 -4.70 5.81
CA GLY A 207 -14.67 -4.15 6.11
C GLY A 207 -13.60 -4.86 5.28
N THR A 208 -12.47 -4.21 4.99
CA THR A 208 -11.38 -4.91 4.28
C THR A 208 -10.79 -6.02 5.14
N PRO A 209 -10.29 -7.11 4.53
CA PRO A 209 -9.55 -8.14 5.26
C PRO A 209 -8.31 -7.51 5.91
N THR A 210 -8.11 -7.76 7.22
CA THR A 210 -7.06 -7.12 8.00
C THR A 210 -6.38 -8.09 8.96
N GLY A 211 -5.07 -7.94 9.10
CA GLY A 211 -4.23 -8.78 9.97
C GLY A 211 -3.95 -10.13 9.33
N ILE A 212 -3.00 -10.16 8.40
CA ILE A 212 -2.54 -11.38 7.72
C ILE A 212 -1.99 -12.34 8.77
N ASP A 213 -2.58 -13.53 8.90
CA ASP A 213 -2.11 -14.56 9.82
C ASP A 213 -1.15 -15.52 9.12
N ALA A 214 0.12 -15.48 9.54
CA ALA A 214 1.17 -16.33 8.97
C ALA A 214 0.85 -17.83 9.08
N THR A 215 0.13 -18.29 10.12
CA THR A 215 -0.24 -19.70 10.24
C THR A 215 -1.31 -20.09 9.23
N THR A 216 -2.29 -19.22 8.99
CA THR A 216 -3.33 -19.46 7.99
C THR A 216 -2.77 -19.38 6.57
N VAL A 217 -1.81 -18.48 6.29
CA VAL A 217 -1.05 -18.46 5.03
C VAL A 217 -0.40 -19.83 4.78
N LEU A 218 0.34 -20.38 5.75
CA LEU A 218 0.97 -21.70 5.61
C LEU A 218 -0.05 -22.84 5.48
N ARG A 219 -1.13 -22.82 6.27
CA ARG A 219 -2.16 -23.86 6.29
C ARG A 219 -2.93 -23.95 4.97
N THR A 220 -3.20 -22.80 4.35
CA THR A 220 -4.01 -22.72 3.12
C THR A 220 -3.16 -22.74 1.85
N GLY A 221 -1.86 -22.43 1.96
CA GLY A 221 -0.99 -22.18 0.82
C GLY A 221 -1.32 -20.88 0.06
N SER A 222 -2.24 -20.05 0.57
CA SER A 222 -2.63 -18.78 -0.07
C SER A 222 -1.75 -17.65 0.44
N LEU A 223 -1.10 -16.92 -0.48
CA LEU A 223 -0.22 -15.81 -0.16
C LEU A 223 -0.94 -14.46 -0.26
N PRO A 224 -0.52 -13.44 0.52
CA PRO A 224 -0.97 -12.06 0.36
C PRO A 224 -0.79 -11.56 -1.08
N GLN A 225 -1.84 -10.96 -1.64
CA GLN A 225 -1.81 -10.35 -2.97
C GLN A 225 -1.47 -8.87 -2.85
N ILE A 226 -0.34 -8.48 -3.45
CA ILE A 226 0.14 -7.11 -3.51
C ILE A 226 -0.05 -6.62 -4.94
N ASN A 227 -0.72 -5.49 -5.12
CA ASN A 227 -0.66 -4.80 -6.42
C ASN A 227 0.53 -3.83 -6.38
N THR A 228 1.32 -3.74 -7.44
CA THR A 228 2.58 -2.98 -7.41
C THR A 228 2.91 -2.38 -8.78
N GLY A 229 3.59 -1.24 -8.77
CA GLY A 229 4.23 -0.71 -9.96
C GLY A 229 5.51 -1.48 -10.29
N MET A 230 5.70 -1.86 -11.55
CA MET A 230 6.91 -2.53 -12.01
C MET A 230 7.99 -1.49 -12.32
N ALA A 231 9.10 -1.53 -11.60
CA ALA A 231 10.27 -0.71 -11.90
C ALA A 231 11.16 -1.38 -12.95
N GLY A 232 11.81 -0.58 -13.80
CA GLY A 232 12.83 -1.08 -14.71
C GLY A 232 14.12 -1.46 -13.98
N LYS A 233 14.79 -2.54 -14.42
CA LYS A 233 16.08 -2.98 -13.87
C LYS A 233 17.25 -2.04 -14.16
N VAL A 234 17.06 -1.08 -15.06
CA VAL A 234 18.05 -0.05 -15.40
C VAL A 234 17.73 1.23 -14.61
N ALA A 235 18.72 1.74 -13.89
CA ALA A 235 18.57 2.95 -13.09
C ALA A 235 18.10 4.14 -13.93
N GLY A 236 17.09 4.87 -13.42
CA GLY A 236 16.52 6.05 -14.08
C GLY A 236 15.42 5.76 -15.12
N LEU A 237 15.15 4.48 -15.44
CA LEU A 237 14.08 4.13 -16.38
C LEU A 237 12.68 4.40 -15.81
N GLY A 238 12.53 4.27 -14.49
CA GLY A 238 11.27 4.50 -13.79
C GLY A 238 10.30 3.32 -13.93
N GLN A 239 9.01 3.63 -13.92
CA GLN A 239 7.94 2.63 -14.01
C GLN A 239 7.80 2.12 -15.45
N ILE A 240 7.84 0.80 -15.62
CA ILE A 240 7.70 0.11 -16.90
C ILE A 240 6.41 -0.69 -17.03
N GLY A 241 5.61 -0.75 -15.96
CA GLY A 241 4.38 -1.56 -15.89
C GLY A 241 3.74 -1.52 -14.52
N ALA A 242 2.70 -2.34 -14.34
CA ALA A 242 2.10 -2.63 -13.05
C ALA A 242 1.45 -4.01 -13.05
N GLY A 243 1.37 -4.63 -11.89
CA GLY A 243 0.94 -6.01 -11.78
C GLY A 243 0.61 -6.44 -10.37
N LEU A 244 0.44 -7.76 -10.22
CA LEU A 244 0.27 -8.44 -8.96
C LEU A 244 1.55 -9.21 -8.62
N VAL A 245 1.89 -9.23 -7.34
CA VAL A 245 3.03 -9.98 -6.81
C VAL A 245 2.66 -10.56 -5.45
N THR A 246 3.33 -11.65 -5.09
CA THR A 246 3.19 -12.29 -3.78
C THR A 246 4.53 -12.29 -3.05
N PRO A 247 4.52 -12.22 -1.70
CA PRO A 247 5.71 -12.49 -0.91
C PRO A 247 6.20 -13.94 -1.10
N PRO A 248 7.49 -14.23 -0.90
CA PRO A 248 7.99 -15.60 -0.95
C PRO A 248 7.53 -16.38 0.29
N MET A 249 7.09 -17.63 0.09
CA MET A 249 6.54 -18.49 1.16
C MET A 249 7.53 -18.70 2.33
N GLU A 250 8.83 -18.74 2.04
CA GLU A 250 9.88 -18.96 3.04
C GLU A 250 9.92 -17.90 4.15
N CYS A 251 9.47 -16.67 3.88
CA CYS A 251 9.29 -15.64 4.91
C CYS A 251 8.33 -16.11 6.02
N PHE A 252 7.23 -16.75 5.65
CA PHE A 252 6.20 -17.21 6.59
C PHE A 252 6.64 -18.46 7.34
N VAL A 253 7.32 -19.39 6.65
CA VAL A 253 7.88 -20.59 7.28
C VAL A 253 8.87 -20.19 8.37
N ALA A 254 9.83 -19.32 8.04
CA ALA A 254 10.84 -18.86 8.99
C ALA A 254 10.23 -18.11 10.19
N ALA A 255 9.18 -17.31 9.96
CA ALA A 255 8.45 -16.62 11.02
C ALA A 255 7.77 -17.59 12.00
N ILE A 256 7.08 -18.61 11.49
CA ILE A 256 6.40 -19.60 12.33
C ILE A 256 7.40 -20.48 13.07
N ASP A 257 8.50 -20.89 12.44
CA ASP A 257 9.57 -21.64 13.11
C ASP A 257 10.17 -20.85 14.29
N ALA A 258 10.38 -19.55 14.12
CA ALA A 258 10.86 -18.68 15.19
C ALA A 258 9.86 -18.54 16.34
N LEU A 259 8.57 -18.38 16.06
CA LEU A 259 7.52 -18.37 17.09
C LEU A 259 7.45 -19.70 17.84
N ALA A 260 7.53 -20.83 17.13
CA ALA A 260 7.52 -22.16 17.74
C ALA A 260 8.74 -22.38 18.66
N ALA A 261 9.92 -21.92 18.25
CA ALA A 261 11.13 -22.00 19.08
C ALA A 261 11.05 -21.13 20.35
N ALA A 262 10.28 -20.04 20.32
CA ALA A 262 10.07 -19.14 21.44
C ALA A 262 8.91 -19.55 22.37
N ALA A 263 8.09 -20.53 21.98
CA ALA A 263 6.94 -20.95 22.77
C ALA A 263 7.38 -21.62 24.09
N PRO A 264 6.71 -21.33 25.23
CA PRO A 264 6.96 -22.04 26.48
C PRO A 264 6.72 -23.55 26.30
N ARG A 265 7.64 -24.36 26.83
CA ARG A 265 7.50 -25.82 26.86
C ARG A 265 6.56 -26.28 27.98
#